data_AF-A0A162QPX4-F1
#
_entry.id   AF-A0A162QPX4-F1
#
_cell.length_a   1.000
_cell.length_b   1.000
_cell.length_c   1.000
_cell.angle_alpha   90.00
_cell.angle_beta   90.00
_cell.angle_gamma   90.00
#
_symmetry.space_group_name_H-M   'P 1'
#
loop_
_entity.id
_entity.type
_entity.pdbx_description
1 polymer ?
#
loop_
_entity_poly.entity_id
_entity_poly.type
_entity_poly.pdbx_seq_one_letter_code
_entity_poly.pdbx_strand_id
1 'polypeptide(L)'
;MEPPTQVGAAIPAHTPHAVSVMFPKWQDNIYYEEGNPIVTAKMECGYPRFFIHPFIQKLCTRLVAKFGKEGDAGMLFPSHKVAEQCRSFMKRYYSEPTGTVRIAEFEIAPLHASNELQPVPIHIVLFPQDAFPIAKQFWQHSGDIISSRMAEYCLRIMDDNQQKSAEEAAAKKDDLYRPKVTMGSRSRSHYSSSSSRSIPKVGQDKEEEHVEQNTYLEERYGRNLPVKFASNAKVALRRRIAGVLKGESEVNDKENTTSRADLEEQRQLKGDRGIRGLSEEDVYLYPCGMSAIYHAHQAAMAIGDSSAKSVCFGFPYTDTLKILQKWGAGCHFYGLGEDESIDELEALLKSGEKILSLFCEFPSNPLLKSPDIKRLRKLADEYKFLIVIDETIGNFCNVAVLEWADMVVSSLTKVFSGDSNVMGGSMILNPNGAYYTQLKDTLKAEYEDLVWSEDVVFLERNSRTFKERSKTINRNTEALCDFLIDHPKVEQVFYPKFTCRNHFDAVKIDSEDSGYGGLFSVVLKDEKSAATFYDNLSCAKGPSLGTNFTLCSPYTILAHYTELDWAAQFGVARHLVRVSVGLEDRDKLLSMFKMALDTVE
;
A
#
# COMPACT_ATOMS: atom_id res chain seq x y z
N MET A 1 -10.16 -1.03 -19.88
CA MET A 1 -11.50 -1.19 -19.30
C MET A 1 -12.02 0.19 -18.99
N GLU A 2 -13.31 0.45 -19.23
CA GLU A 2 -13.91 1.71 -18.77
C GLU A 2 -13.90 1.75 -17.23
N PRO A 3 -13.63 2.91 -16.62
CA PRO A 3 -13.66 3.03 -15.17
C PRO A 3 -15.07 2.79 -14.63
N PRO A 4 -15.22 2.23 -13.41
CA PRO A 4 -16.53 2.16 -12.77
C PRO A 4 -17.09 3.58 -12.61
N THR A 5 -18.41 3.73 -12.72
CA THR A 5 -19.08 5.04 -12.61
C THR A 5 -19.88 5.19 -11.32
N GLN A 6 -20.01 4.12 -10.54
CA GLN A 6 -20.77 4.09 -9.31
C GLN A 6 -19.91 4.52 -8.12
N VAL A 7 -20.43 5.45 -7.31
CA VAL A 7 -19.79 5.87 -6.05
C VAL A 7 -19.65 4.69 -5.09
N GLY A 8 -18.48 4.55 -4.47
CA GLY A 8 -18.18 3.48 -3.52
C GLY A 8 -17.74 2.15 -4.14
N ALA A 9 -17.80 2.02 -5.48
CA ALA A 9 -17.35 0.82 -6.18
C ALA A 9 -15.82 0.67 -6.16
N ALA A 10 -15.35 -0.57 -6.19
CA ALA A 10 -13.93 -0.91 -6.26
C ALA A 10 -13.23 -0.41 -7.53
N ILE A 11 -11.95 0.00 -7.39
CA ILE A 11 -11.07 0.37 -8.51
C ILE A 11 -9.82 -0.54 -8.48
N PRO A 12 -9.66 -1.46 -9.46
CA PRO A 12 -10.53 -1.71 -10.61
C PRO A 12 -11.87 -2.35 -10.22
N ALA A 13 -12.86 -2.25 -11.11
CA ALA A 13 -14.17 -2.87 -10.89
C ALA A 13 -14.05 -4.39 -10.65
N HIS A 14 -14.93 -4.94 -9.82
CA HIS A 14 -15.00 -6.37 -9.49
C HIS A 14 -13.69 -6.97 -8.97
N THR A 15 -12.86 -6.17 -8.30
CA THR A 15 -11.61 -6.62 -7.69
C THR A 15 -11.80 -6.71 -6.16
N PRO A 16 -11.92 -7.92 -5.57
CA PRO A 16 -12.24 -8.08 -4.15
C PRO A 16 -11.25 -7.44 -3.18
N HIS A 17 -9.99 -7.30 -3.60
CA HIS A 17 -8.91 -6.70 -2.82
C HIS A 17 -8.41 -5.39 -3.44
N ALA A 18 -9.29 -4.65 -4.11
CA ALA A 18 -8.96 -3.34 -4.65
C ALA A 18 -8.39 -2.43 -3.57
N VAL A 19 -7.38 -1.64 -3.94
CA VAL A 19 -6.74 -0.66 -3.03
C VAL A 19 -7.22 0.76 -3.31
N SER A 20 -8.31 0.93 -4.05
CA SER A 20 -8.92 2.21 -4.37
C SER A 20 -10.43 2.06 -4.59
N VAL A 21 -11.13 3.19 -4.53
CA VAL A 21 -12.59 3.30 -4.52
C VAL A 21 -13.04 4.49 -5.36
N MET A 22 -14.20 4.40 -5.98
CA MET A 22 -14.71 5.39 -6.91
C MET A 22 -15.46 6.54 -6.24
N PHE A 23 -15.05 7.77 -6.56
CA PHE A 23 -15.71 9.05 -6.22
C PHE A 23 -15.96 9.87 -7.50
N PRO A 24 -17.05 9.60 -8.24
CA PRO A 24 -17.29 10.18 -9.57
C PRO A 24 -17.38 11.71 -9.61
N LYS A 25 -17.83 12.34 -8.51
CA LYS A 25 -18.02 13.79 -8.41
C LYS A 25 -17.16 14.43 -7.34
N TRP A 26 -16.84 15.70 -7.51
CA TRP A 26 -16.13 16.51 -6.51
C TRP A 26 -16.85 16.43 -5.16
N GLN A 27 -18.17 16.56 -5.19
CA GLN A 27 -19.03 16.49 -4.00
C GLN A 27 -18.98 15.13 -3.29
N ASP A 28 -18.73 14.03 -4.01
CA ASP A 28 -18.61 12.71 -3.37
C ASP A 28 -17.39 12.64 -2.46
N ASN A 29 -16.31 13.35 -2.80
CA ASN A 29 -15.11 13.45 -1.96
C ASN A 29 -15.40 14.26 -0.69
N ILE A 30 -16.13 15.37 -0.81
CA ILE A 30 -16.55 16.18 0.35
C ILE A 30 -17.45 15.34 1.27
N TYR A 31 -18.45 14.66 0.71
CA TYR A 31 -19.34 13.79 1.47
C TYR A 31 -18.63 12.63 2.15
N TYR A 32 -17.59 12.08 1.54
CA TYR A 32 -16.74 11.07 2.17
C TYR A 32 -16.06 11.63 3.42
N GLU A 33 -15.41 12.79 3.32
CA GLU A 33 -14.70 13.43 4.44
C GLU A 33 -15.64 13.92 5.55
N GLU A 34 -16.87 14.28 5.22
CA GLU A 34 -17.92 14.65 6.18
C GLU A 34 -18.63 13.42 6.81
N GLY A 35 -18.29 12.19 6.39
CA GLY A 35 -18.93 10.97 6.87
C GLY A 35 -20.39 10.81 6.42
N ASN A 36 -20.79 11.46 5.33
CA ASN A 36 -22.17 11.51 4.89
C ASN A 36 -22.67 10.13 4.37
N PRO A 37 -23.81 9.61 4.86
CA PRO A 37 -24.39 8.32 4.44
C PRO A 37 -24.64 8.16 2.94
N ILE A 38 -24.80 9.25 2.19
CA ILE A 38 -24.96 9.22 0.72
C ILE A 38 -23.78 8.52 0.03
N VAL A 39 -22.58 8.64 0.62
CA VAL A 39 -21.34 8.00 0.16
C VAL A 39 -20.98 6.82 1.06
N THR A 40 -20.91 7.01 2.38
CA THR A 40 -20.37 5.98 3.30
C THR A 40 -21.17 4.69 3.29
N ALA A 41 -22.49 4.74 3.09
CA ALA A 41 -23.33 3.54 3.00
C ALA A 41 -23.18 2.76 1.67
N LYS A 42 -22.53 3.34 0.67
CA LYS A 42 -22.29 2.72 -0.66
C LYS A 42 -20.87 2.19 -0.83
N MET A 43 -20.01 2.39 0.16
CA MET A 43 -18.61 1.98 0.11
C MET A 43 -18.48 0.46 0.13
N GLU A 44 -18.10 -0.14 -0.99
CA GLU A 44 -17.77 -1.57 -1.09
C GLU A 44 -16.35 -1.84 -0.55
N CYS A 45 -15.45 -0.88 -0.75
CA CYS A 45 -14.07 -0.93 -0.30
C CYS A 45 -13.50 0.50 -0.10
N GLY A 46 -12.20 0.60 0.13
CA GLY A 46 -11.48 1.87 0.21
C GLY A 46 -9.98 1.63 0.30
N TYR A 47 -9.19 2.70 0.41
CA TYR A 47 -7.75 2.54 0.60
C TYR A 47 -7.46 1.89 1.97
N PRO A 48 -6.78 0.72 2.06
CA PRO A 48 -6.81 -0.13 3.26
C PRO A 48 -6.31 0.48 4.58
N ARG A 49 -5.53 1.57 4.53
CA ARG A 49 -5.11 2.30 5.74
C ARG A 49 -6.21 3.21 6.29
N PHE A 50 -6.99 3.85 5.42
CA PHE A 50 -8.08 4.77 5.78
C PHE A 50 -9.42 4.04 5.93
N PHE A 51 -9.64 2.98 5.16
CA PHE A 51 -10.84 2.16 5.21
C PHE A 51 -10.48 0.71 5.61
N ILE A 52 -11.03 0.23 6.73
CA ILE A 52 -10.80 -1.17 7.14
C ILE A 52 -11.64 -2.08 6.24
N HIS A 53 -10.98 -2.96 5.49
CA HIS A 53 -11.64 -3.84 4.52
C HIS A 53 -12.75 -4.70 5.15
N PRO A 54 -13.88 -4.99 4.46
CA PRO A 54 -14.99 -5.77 5.03
C PRO A 54 -14.57 -7.16 5.54
N PHE A 55 -13.65 -7.86 4.85
CA PHE A 55 -13.08 -9.12 5.36
C PHE A 55 -12.35 -8.96 6.69
N ILE A 56 -11.57 -7.89 6.85
CA ILE A 56 -10.87 -7.59 8.11
C ILE A 56 -11.89 -7.28 9.21
N GLN A 57 -12.93 -6.50 8.90
CA GLN A 57 -14.02 -6.21 9.84
C GLN A 57 -14.74 -7.49 10.27
N LYS A 58 -15.14 -8.35 9.32
CA LYS A 58 -15.82 -9.63 9.58
C LYS A 58 -14.96 -10.55 10.46
N LEU A 59 -13.67 -10.66 10.15
CA LEU A 59 -12.74 -11.43 10.97
C LEU A 59 -12.63 -10.83 12.37
N CYS A 60 -12.43 -9.51 12.49
CA CYS A 60 -12.31 -8.84 13.77
C CYS A 60 -13.56 -9.04 14.64
N THR A 61 -14.76 -8.87 14.08
CA THR A 61 -16.03 -9.09 14.78
C THR A 61 -16.14 -10.49 15.37
N ARG A 62 -15.76 -11.54 14.61
CA ARG A 62 -15.77 -12.92 15.11
C ARG A 62 -14.79 -13.14 16.26
N LEU A 63 -13.65 -12.46 16.23
CA LEU A 63 -12.60 -12.60 17.23
C LEU A 63 -12.90 -11.79 18.49
N VAL A 64 -13.48 -10.59 18.35
CA VAL A 64 -14.01 -9.82 19.48
C VAL A 64 -15.13 -10.60 20.16
N ALA A 65 -16.05 -11.21 19.41
CA ALA A 65 -17.10 -12.05 20.01
C ALA A 65 -16.55 -13.26 20.79
N LYS A 66 -15.38 -13.79 20.38
CA LYS A 66 -14.75 -14.95 21.01
C LYS A 66 -13.89 -14.59 22.22
N PHE A 67 -13.15 -13.49 22.18
CA PHE A 67 -12.10 -13.15 23.15
C PHE A 67 -12.34 -11.83 23.89
N GLY A 68 -13.22 -10.98 23.37
CA GLY A 68 -13.59 -9.70 23.94
C GLY A 68 -14.56 -9.82 25.12
N LYS A 69 -14.69 -8.73 25.85
CA LYS A 69 -15.70 -8.45 26.87
C LYS A 69 -16.77 -7.54 26.28
N GLU A 70 -17.91 -7.44 26.95
CA GLU A 70 -18.93 -6.46 26.59
C GLU A 70 -18.33 -5.03 26.58
N GLY A 71 -18.57 -4.28 25.50
CA GLY A 71 -18.01 -2.94 25.30
C GLY A 71 -16.59 -2.90 24.70
N ASP A 72 -15.97 -4.05 24.44
CA ASP A 72 -14.69 -4.09 23.71
C ASP A 72 -14.88 -3.86 22.21
N ALA A 73 -13.97 -3.08 21.64
CA ALA A 73 -13.57 -3.15 20.24
C ALA A 73 -12.28 -3.98 20.10
N GLY A 74 -11.90 -4.28 18.85
CA GLY A 74 -10.66 -4.95 18.55
C GLY A 74 -9.99 -4.48 17.27
N MET A 75 -8.69 -4.73 17.16
CA MET A 75 -7.92 -4.53 15.93
C MET A 75 -6.87 -5.61 15.75
N LEU A 76 -6.70 -6.05 14.50
CA LEU A 76 -5.93 -7.23 14.13
C LEU A 76 -4.52 -6.86 13.67
N PHE A 77 -3.52 -7.65 14.04
CA PHE A 77 -2.12 -7.42 13.68
C PHE A 77 -1.43 -8.72 13.26
N PRO A 78 -0.45 -8.64 12.33
CA PRO A 78 0.20 -9.82 11.76
C PRO A 78 1.21 -10.48 12.72
N SER A 79 1.73 -9.76 13.72
CA SER A 79 2.66 -10.31 14.72
C SER A 79 2.36 -9.80 16.14
N HIS A 80 2.83 -10.56 17.13
CA HIS A 80 2.77 -10.16 18.54
C HIS A 80 3.53 -8.85 18.78
N LYS A 81 4.71 -8.69 18.16
CA LYS A 81 5.52 -7.47 18.29
C LYS A 81 4.75 -6.24 17.84
N VAL A 82 4.04 -6.31 16.71
CA VAL A 82 3.21 -5.20 16.22
C VAL A 82 2.02 -4.94 17.15
N ALA A 83 1.35 -5.99 17.64
CA ALA A 83 0.27 -5.86 18.61
C ALA A 83 0.74 -5.17 19.91
N GLU A 84 1.95 -5.48 20.37
CA GLU A 84 2.58 -4.84 21.53
C GLU A 84 2.94 -3.37 21.28
N GLN A 85 3.40 -3.04 20.06
CA GLN A 85 3.63 -1.65 19.66
C GLN A 85 2.32 -0.86 19.64
N CYS A 86 1.23 -1.43 19.10
CA CYS A 86 -0.09 -0.81 19.15
C CYS A 86 -0.54 -0.60 20.61
N ARG A 87 -0.41 -1.62 21.47
CA ARG A 87 -0.79 -1.51 22.88
C ARG A 87 0.02 -0.42 23.60
N SER A 88 1.32 -0.34 23.33
CA SER A 88 2.21 0.67 23.91
C SER A 88 1.86 2.08 23.42
N PHE A 89 1.54 2.22 22.14
CA PHE A 89 1.03 3.47 21.56
C PHE A 89 -0.29 3.90 22.23
N MET A 90 -1.24 2.97 22.37
CA MET A 90 -2.51 3.26 23.04
C MET A 90 -2.31 3.67 24.49
N LYS A 91 -1.45 2.97 25.26
CA LYS A 91 -1.13 3.35 26.64
C LYS A 91 -0.57 4.78 26.77
N ARG A 92 0.11 5.27 25.74
CA ARG A 92 0.66 6.63 25.70
C ARG A 92 -0.40 7.70 25.38
N TYR A 93 -1.35 7.40 24.51
CA TYR A 93 -2.28 8.40 23.95
C TYR A 93 -3.72 8.27 24.43
N TYR A 94 -4.09 7.19 25.11
CA TYR A 94 -5.42 6.97 25.67
C TYR A 94 -5.52 7.58 27.07
N SER A 95 -5.67 8.90 27.08
CA SER A 95 -5.94 9.69 28.28
C SER A 95 -7.29 9.29 28.87
N GLU A 96 -7.33 9.07 30.19
CA GLU A 96 -8.54 8.66 30.95
C GLU A 96 -9.12 7.29 30.53
N PRO A 97 -8.37 6.19 30.73
CA PRO A 97 -8.79 4.88 30.26
C PRO A 97 -10.07 4.39 30.97
N THR A 98 -11.11 4.08 30.20
CA THR A 98 -12.36 3.48 30.71
C THR A 98 -12.23 1.96 30.92
N GLY A 99 -11.14 1.37 30.46
CA GLY A 99 -10.84 -0.05 30.59
C GLY A 99 -9.41 -0.41 30.23
N THR A 100 -9.16 -1.69 29.94
CA THR A 100 -7.81 -2.22 29.75
C THR A 100 -7.54 -2.63 28.31
N VAL A 101 -6.37 -2.27 27.79
CA VAL A 101 -5.88 -2.75 26.49
C VAL A 101 -5.18 -4.10 26.68
N ARG A 102 -5.70 -5.13 26.03
CA ARG A 102 -5.26 -6.53 26.13
C ARG A 102 -4.87 -7.06 24.76
N ILE A 103 -4.04 -8.09 24.73
CA ILE A 103 -3.71 -8.83 23.50
C ILE A 103 -4.23 -10.24 23.70
N ALA A 104 -4.92 -10.76 22.69
CA ALA A 104 -5.18 -12.18 22.56
C ALA A 104 -4.47 -12.70 21.32
N GLU A 105 -3.79 -13.82 21.47
CA GLU A 105 -2.98 -14.47 20.44
C GLU A 105 -3.48 -15.88 20.25
N PHE A 106 -3.64 -16.27 18.99
CA PHE A 106 -4.13 -17.59 18.66
C PHE A 106 -3.76 -17.91 17.22
N GLU A 107 -3.86 -19.20 16.91
CA GLU A 107 -3.65 -19.71 15.57
C GLU A 107 -4.98 -20.13 14.96
N ILE A 108 -5.25 -19.69 13.73
CA ILE A 108 -6.37 -20.16 12.92
C ILE A 108 -5.86 -21.33 12.09
N ALA A 109 -6.13 -22.54 12.55
CA ALA A 109 -5.70 -23.79 11.91
C ALA A 109 -6.90 -24.56 11.33
N PRO A 110 -6.74 -25.26 10.19
CA PRO A 110 -7.76 -26.18 9.70
C PRO A 110 -7.91 -27.38 10.66
N LEU A 111 -9.14 -27.85 10.88
CA LEU A 111 -9.47 -28.98 11.77
C LEU A 111 -8.77 -30.28 11.39
N HIS A 112 -8.62 -30.51 10.07
CA HIS A 112 -7.95 -31.66 9.51
C HIS A 112 -6.79 -31.18 8.66
N ALA A 113 -5.62 -31.82 8.77
CA ALA A 113 -4.47 -31.49 7.94
C ALA A 113 -4.86 -31.61 6.46
N SER A 114 -4.93 -30.47 5.76
CA SER A 114 -5.04 -30.41 4.32
C SER A 114 -3.72 -29.93 3.74
N ASN A 115 -3.34 -30.42 2.57
CA ASN A 115 -2.12 -29.96 1.90
C ASN A 115 -2.27 -28.52 1.35
N GLU A 116 -3.47 -27.94 1.39
CA GLU A 116 -3.78 -26.65 0.77
C GLU A 116 -3.83 -25.49 1.78
N LEU A 117 -4.30 -25.73 3.02
CA LEU A 117 -4.44 -24.68 4.03
C LEU A 117 -3.43 -24.87 5.16
N GLN A 118 -2.61 -23.86 5.39
CA GLN A 118 -1.68 -23.74 6.50
C GLN A 118 -2.29 -22.94 7.66
N PRO A 119 -1.90 -23.23 8.92
CA PRO A 119 -2.25 -22.43 10.08
C PRO A 119 -1.74 -20.99 9.97
N VAL A 120 -2.49 -20.03 10.53
CA VAL A 120 -2.14 -18.61 10.50
C VAL A 120 -2.16 -18.03 11.91
N PRO A 121 -1.02 -17.52 12.43
CA PRO A 121 -1.02 -16.78 13.68
C PRO A 121 -1.73 -15.43 13.49
N ILE A 122 -2.67 -15.12 14.38
CA ILE A 122 -3.40 -13.86 14.40
C ILE A 122 -3.34 -13.27 15.81
N HIS A 123 -3.10 -11.96 15.87
CA HIS A 123 -3.01 -11.21 17.12
C HIS A 123 -4.10 -10.15 17.10
N ILE A 124 -4.94 -10.13 18.13
CA ILE A 124 -5.98 -9.10 18.29
C ILE A 124 -5.67 -8.27 19.53
N VAL A 125 -5.57 -6.95 19.35
CA VAL A 125 -5.55 -6.00 20.46
C VAL A 125 -7.01 -5.67 20.77
N LEU A 126 -7.44 -6.00 21.98
CA LEU A 126 -8.79 -5.75 22.52
C LEU A 126 -8.75 -4.54 23.45
N PHE A 127 -9.69 -3.62 23.29
CA PHE A 127 -9.70 -2.34 24.01
C PHE A 127 -11.12 -1.77 24.13
N PRO A 128 -11.39 -0.85 25.08
CA PRO A 128 -12.67 -0.15 25.16
C PRO A 128 -13.03 0.56 23.86
N GLN A 129 -14.30 0.51 23.46
CA GLN A 129 -14.78 1.05 22.18
C GLN A 129 -14.37 2.52 21.93
N ASP A 130 -14.32 3.36 22.96
CA ASP A 130 -13.91 4.76 22.91
C ASP A 130 -12.42 4.96 22.58
N ALA A 131 -11.58 3.94 22.77
CA ALA A 131 -10.17 3.95 22.40
C ALA A 131 -9.92 3.67 20.90
N PHE A 132 -10.97 3.34 20.13
CA PHE A 132 -10.85 2.98 18.71
C PHE A 132 -10.16 4.05 17.85
N PRO A 133 -10.43 5.36 17.98
CA PRO A 133 -9.73 6.37 17.18
C PRO A 133 -8.22 6.37 17.39
N ILE A 134 -7.75 6.07 18.61
CA ILE A 134 -6.32 6.04 18.96
C ILE A 134 -5.67 4.79 18.37
N ALA A 135 -6.33 3.64 18.51
CA ALA A 135 -5.88 2.41 17.89
C ALA A 135 -5.78 2.62 16.36
N LYS A 136 -6.82 3.21 15.75
CA LYS A 136 -6.87 3.47 14.31
C LYS A 136 -5.74 4.37 13.81
N GLN A 137 -5.28 5.33 14.62
CA GLN A 137 -4.11 6.14 14.30
C GLN A 137 -2.82 5.29 14.24
N PHE A 138 -2.64 4.32 15.13
CA PHE A 138 -1.51 3.38 15.02
C PHE A 138 -1.59 2.61 13.71
N TRP A 139 -2.74 1.98 13.42
CA TRP A 139 -3.00 1.24 12.18
C TRP A 139 -2.69 2.06 10.93
N GLN A 140 -3.18 3.30 10.88
CA GLN A 140 -3.00 4.18 9.73
C GLN A 140 -1.55 4.55 9.53
N HIS A 141 -0.86 5.02 10.57
CA HIS A 141 0.49 5.57 10.43
C HIS A 141 1.57 4.49 10.36
N SER A 142 1.50 3.44 11.19
CA SER A 142 2.52 2.37 11.13
C SER A 142 2.38 1.54 9.85
N GLY A 143 1.16 1.35 9.35
CA GLY A 143 0.93 0.54 8.15
C GLY A 143 1.27 -0.95 8.31
N ASP A 144 1.60 -1.41 9.52
CA ASP A 144 1.80 -2.82 9.88
C ASP A 144 0.44 -3.47 10.14
N ILE A 145 -0.26 -3.74 9.05
CA ILE A 145 -1.66 -4.18 9.07
C ILE A 145 -1.79 -5.57 8.47
N ILE A 146 -2.81 -6.33 8.89
CA ILE A 146 -3.18 -7.53 8.14
C ILE A 146 -3.80 -7.14 6.81
N SER A 147 -3.58 -7.93 5.76
CA SER A 147 -4.17 -7.68 4.46
C SER A 147 -5.59 -8.24 4.34
N SER A 148 -6.36 -7.76 3.36
CA SER A 148 -7.69 -8.28 3.07
C SER A 148 -7.66 -9.75 2.62
N ARG A 149 -6.60 -10.17 1.90
CA ARG A 149 -6.37 -11.57 1.51
C ARG A 149 -6.08 -12.45 2.73
N MET A 150 -5.21 -12.00 3.64
CA MET A 150 -4.96 -12.72 4.89
C MET A 150 -6.26 -12.90 5.70
N ALA A 151 -7.08 -11.85 5.79
CA ALA A 151 -8.35 -11.91 6.49
C ALA A 151 -9.35 -12.88 5.84
N GLU A 152 -9.49 -12.82 4.52
CA GLU A 152 -10.33 -13.76 3.76
C GLU A 152 -9.86 -15.22 3.92
N TYR A 153 -8.56 -15.45 3.82
CA TYR A 153 -7.95 -16.76 4.03
C TYR A 153 -8.28 -17.33 5.41
N CYS A 154 -8.17 -16.50 6.46
CA CYS A 154 -8.54 -16.88 7.82
C CYS A 154 -10.04 -17.19 7.95
N LEU A 155 -10.90 -16.37 7.34
CA LEU A 155 -12.35 -16.60 7.33
C LEU A 155 -12.71 -17.92 6.66
N ARG A 156 -12.07 -18.26 5.54
CA ARG A 156 -12.26 -19.54 4.85
C ARG A 156 -11.94 -20.74 5.75
N ILE A 157 -10.81 -20.71 6.47
CA ILE A 157 -10.48 -21.77 7.45
C ILE A 157 -11.55 -21.87 8.52
N MET A 158 -12.01 -20.73 9.07
CA MET A 158 -13.03 -20.73 10.11
C MET A 158 -14.37 -21.27 9.62
N ASP A 159 -14.79 -20.90 8.40
CA ASP A 159 -16.05 -21.34 7.79
C ASP A 159 -15.99 -22.85 7.46
N ASP A 160 -14.90 -23.33 6.87
CA ASP A 160 -14.65 -24.76 6.63
C ASP A 160 -14.70 -25.58 7.94
N ASN A 161 -14.10 -25.04 9.00
CA ASN A 161 -14.10 -25.69 10.31
C ASN A 161 -15.49 -25.77 10.93
N GLN A 162 -16.30 -24.71 10.77
CA GLN A 162 -17.68 -24.69 11.25
C GLN A 162 -18.54 -25.70 10.49
N GLN A 163 -18.41 -25.76 9.16
CA GLN A 163 -19.14 -26.71 8.33
C GLN A 163 -18.79 -28.16 8.70
N LYS A 164 -17.50 -28.50 8.78
CA LYS A 164 -17.05 -29.85 9.15
C LYS A 164 -17.48 -30.24 10.56
N SER A 165 -17.42 -29.32 11.52
CA SER A 165 -17.91 -29.56 12.88
C SER A 165 -19.41 -29.85 12.91
N ALA A 166 -20.20 -29.15 12.08
CA ALA A 166 -21.64 -29.38 11.96
C ALA A 166 -21.94 -30.73 11.30
N GLU A 167 -21.20 -31.11 10.25
CA GLU A 167 -21.28 -32.42 9.59
C GLU A 167 -20.93 -33.57 10.56
N GLU A 168 -19.84 -33.45 11.33
CA GLU A 168 -19.45 -34.43 12.35
C GLU A 168 -20.49 -34.54 13.48
N ALA A 169 -21.09 -33.42 13.90
CA ALA A 169 -22.16 -33.41 14.88
C ALA A 169 -23.46 -34.04 14.35
N ALA A 170 -23.78 -33.84 13.07
CA ALA A 170 -24.92 -34.46 12.40
C ALA A 170 -24.72 -35.97 12.23
N ALA A 171 -23.52 -36.40 11.79
CA ALA A 171 -23.17 -37.81 11.66
C ALA A 171 -23.24 -38.56 13.01
N LYS A 172 -22.78 -37.94 14.10
CA LYS A 172 -22.90 -38.49 15.47
C LYS A 172 -24.36 -38.61 15.94
N LYS A 173 -25.25 -37.72 15.50
CA LYS A 173 -26.69 -37.82 15.80
C LYS A 173 -27.37 -38.94 15.01
N ASP A 174 -26.93 -39.20 13.77
CA ASP A 174 -27.47 -40.26 12.92
C ASP A 174 -27.01 -41.66 13.38
N ASP A 175 -25.79 -41.79 13.91
CA ASP A 175 -25.28 -43.03 14.52
C ASP A 175 -25.99 -43.39 15.84
N LEU A 176 -26.53 -42.41 16.57
CA LEU A 176 -27.36 -42.65 17.77
C LEU A 176 -28.76 -43.17 17.44
N TYR A 177 -29.20 -43.07 16.19
CA TYR A 177 -30.52 -43.54 15.70
C TYR A 177 -30.46 -44.78 14.82
N ARG A 178 -29.27 -45.36 14.58
CA ARG A 178 -29.14 -46.68 13.92
C ARG A 178 -29.36 -47.81 14.92
N PRO A 179 -30.40 -48.65 14.77
CA PRO A 179 -30.50 -49.90 15.52
C PRO A 179 -29.30 -50.77 15.17
N LYS A 180 -28.55 -51.25 16.18
CA LYS A 180 -27.52 -52.27 15.97
C LYS A 180 -28.18 -53.57 15.50
N VAL A 181 -28.25 -53.77 14.19
CA VAL A 181 -28.69 -55.05 13.62
C VAL A 181 -27.49 -55.99 13.61
N THR A 182 -27.51 -56.97 14.52
CA THR A 182 -26.63 -58.13 14.50
C THR A 182 -26.93 -58.96 13.24
N MET A 183 -25.91 -59.20 12.43
CA MET A 183 -25.98 -60.04 11.22
C MET A 183 -26.30 -61.49 11.59
N GLY A 184 -27.58 -61.86 11.46
CA GLY A 184 -28.03 -63.23 11.26
C GLY A 184 -28.18 -63.50 9.77
N SER A 185 -27.42 -64.48 9.27
CA SER A 185 -27.44 -64.96 7.88
C SER A 185 -28.85 -65.24 7.34
N ARG A 186 -29.20 -64.71 6.16
CA ARG A 186 -29.80 -65.47 5.02
C ARG A 186 -30.23 -64.58 3.82
N SER A 187 -29.77 -65.03 2.65
CA SER A 187 -30.43 -65.14 1.34
C SER A 187 -30.95 -63.92 0.54
N ARG A 188 -30.64 -64.00 -0.76
CA ARG A 188 -31.00 -63.17 -1.93
C ARG A 188 -32.50 -62.95 -2.12
N SER A 189 -32.90 -61.76 -2.59
CA SER A 189 -33.62 -61.58 -3.87
C SER A 189 -33.77 -60.11 -4.27
N HIS A 190 -33.71 -59.88 -5.58
CA HIS A 190 -33.97 -58.63 -6.31
C HIS A 190 -35.32 -57.97 -6.01
N TYR A 191 -35.39 -56.64 -6.07
CA TYR A 191 -36.44 -55.91 -6.80
C TYR A 191 -35.98 -54.49 -7.14
N SER A 192 -36.16 -54.13 -8.40
CA SER A 192 -36.02 -52.78 -8.95
C SER A 192 -37.29 -51.96 -8.74
N SER A 193 -37.18 -50.67 -8.48
CA SER A 193 -38.08 -49.68 -9.11
C SER A 193 -37.48 -48.28 -9.14
N SER A 194 -37.43 -47.74 -10.34
CA SER A 194 -37.27 -46.33 -10.66
C SER A 194 -38.55 -45.56 -10.34
N SER A 195 -38.45 -44.35 -9.79
CA SER A 195 -39.21 -43.22 -10.34
C SER A 195 -38.60 -41.89 -9.91
N SER A 196 -38.10 -41.18 -10.90
CA SER A 196 -37.77 -39.76 -10.91
C SER A 196 -39.04 -38.90 -10.83
N ARG A 197 -39.02 -37.84 -10.01
CA ARG A 197 -39.84 -36.64 -10.23
C ARG A 197 -39.06 -35.39 -9.83
N SER A 198 -38.60 -34.68 -10.83
CA SER A 198 -38.07 -33.32 -10.79
C SER A 198 -39.20 -32.31 -10.59
N ILE A 199 -39.01 -31.33 -9.70
CA ILE A 199 -39.79 -30.09 -9.62
C ILE A 199 -38.80 -28.95 -9.84
N PRO A 200 -39.08 -27.98 -10.73
CA PRO A 200 -38.15 -26.91 -11.07
C PRO A 200 -38.19 -25.81 -10.01
N LYS A 201 -37.02 -25.40 -9.51
CA LYS A 201 -36.84 -24.10 -8.86
C LYS A 201 -36.42 -23.09 -9.91
N VAL A 202 -37.23 -22.07 -10.10
CA VAL A 202 -36.88 -20.83 -10.80
C VAL A 202 -36.72 -19.77 -9.72
N GLY A 203 -35.61 -19.03 -9.77
CA GLY A 203 -35.46 -17.76 -9.06
C GLY A 203 -34.33 -17.69 -8.05
N GLN A 204 -33.09 -18.01 -8.45
CA GLN A 204 -31.89 -17.60 -7.72
C GLN A 204 -30.62 -17.50 -8.59
N ASP A 205 -30.75 -17.34 -9.92
CA ASP A 205 -29.60 -17.55 -10.82
C ASP A 205 -28.72 -16.31 -11.10
N LYS A 206 -29.02 -15.12 -10.57
CA LYS A 206 -28.23 -13.91 -10.93
C LYS A 206 -27.07 -13.56 -9.98
N GLU A 207 -27.13 -13.97 -8.71
CA GLU A 207 -26.02 -13.76 -7.76
C GLU A 207 -25.01 -14.92 -7.82
N GLU A 208 -25.47 -16.15 -8.03
CA GLU A 208 -24.61 -17.34 -8.14
C GLU A 208 -23.81 -17.35 -9.46
N GLU A 209 -24.41 -16.97 -10.60
CA GLU A 209 -23.68 -16.83 -11.88
C GLU A 209 -22.59 -15.75 -11.81
N HIS A 210 -22.81 -14.66 -11.07
CA HIS A 210 -21.84 -13.57 -10.94
C HIS A 210 -20.66 -13.94 -10.02
N VAL A 211 -20.92 -14.72 -8.97
CA VAL A 211 -19.88 -15.29 -8.09
C VAL A 211 -19.09 -16.35 -8.85
N GLU A 212 -19.73 -17.24 -9.60
CA GLU A 212 -19.05 -18.25 -10.42
C GLU A 212 -18.20 -17.60 -11.52
N GLN A 213 -18.68 -16.55 -12.19
CA GLN A 213 -17.92 -15.88 -13.26
C GLN A 213 -16.73 -15.05 -12.74
N ASN A 214 -16.87 -14.44 -11.56
CA ASN A 214 -15.77 -13.76 -10.86
C ASN A 214 -14.75 -14.75 -10.31
N THR A 215 -15.23 -15.85 -9.73
CA THR A 215 -14.38 -16.99 -9.30
C THR A 215 -13.68 -17.59 -10.52
N TYR A 216 -14.34 -17.68 -11.68
CA TYR A 216 -13.76 -18.20 -12.93
C TYR A 216 -12.66 -17.30 -13.53
N LEU A 217 -12.79 -15.97 -13.41
CA LEU A 217 -11.76 -15.01 -13.83
C LEU A 217 -10.54 -15.03 -12.89
N GLU A 218 -10.76 -15.16 -11.58
CA GLU A 218 -9.68 -15.36 -10.61
C GLU A 218 -9.11 -16.80 -10.65
N GLU A 219 -9.90 -17.80 -11.04
CA GLU A 219 -9.47 -19.19 -11.19
C GLU A 219 -8.60 -19.39 -12.44
N ARG A 220 -8.93 -18.74 -13.56
CA ARG A 220 -8.11 -18.80 -14.78
C ARG A 220 -6.78 -18.04 -14.66
N TYR A 221 -6.67 -17.04 -13.79
CA TYR A 221 -5.50 -16.14 -13.72
C TYR A 221 -4.85 -15.96 -12.34
N GLY A 222 -5.40 -16.53 -11.26
CA GLY A 222 -4.99 -16.28 -9.88
C GLY A 222 -4.83 -17.51 -8.97
N ARG A 223 -5.29 -18.71 -9.37
CA ARG A 223 -5.27 -19.90 -8.49
C ARG A 223 -4.13 -20.90 -8.70
N ASN A 224 -3.12 -20.63 -9.53
CA ASN A 224 -2.09 -21.63 -9.89
C ASN A 224 -0.63 -21.24 -9.60
N LEU A 225 -0.36 -20.28 -8.71
CA LEU A 225 0.93 -20.23 -8.03
C LEU A 225 0.70 -20.58 -6.55
N PRO A 226 0.73 -21.89 -6.20
CA PRO A 226 0.64 -22.32 -4.81
C PRO A 226 1.59 -21.54 -3.89
N VAL A 227 1.15 -21.27 -2.66
CA VAL A 227 1.86 -20.53 -1.60
C VAL A 227 3.33 -20.97 -1.43
N LYS A 228 3.67 -22.21 -1.81
CA LYS A 228 5.05 -22.70 -1.91
C LYS A 228 5.99 -21.79 -2.71
N PHE A 229 5.47 -20.98 -3.64
CA PHE A 229 6.25 -20.04 -4.44
C PHE A 229 6.47 -18.67 -3.77
N ALA A 230 5.84 -18.39 -2.62
CA ALA A 230 5.95 -17.08 -1.96
C ALA A 230 7.42 -16.74 -1.64
N SER A 231 8.22 -17.69 -1.14
CA SER A 231 9.64 -17.47 -0.87
C SER A 231 10.43 -17.08 -2.12
N ASN A 232 10.21 -17.78 -3.24
CA ASN A 232 10.86 -17.46 -4.51
C ASN A 232 10.39 -16.09 -5.04
N ALA A 233 9.10 -15.79 -4.90
CA ALA A 233 8.54 -14.51 -5.28
C ALA A 233 9.14 -13.33 -4.46
N LYS A 234 9.37 -13.52 -3.15
CA LYS A 234 10.09 -12.54 -2.31
C LYS A 234 11.52 -12.31 -2.80
N VAL A 235 12.25 -13.37 -3.16
CA VAL A 235 13.61 -13.25 -3.72
C VAL A 235 13.57 -12.49 -5.05
N ALA A 236 12.67 -12.86 -5.97
CA ALA A 236 12.51 -12.20 -7.26
C ALA A 236 12.18 -10.70 -7.11
N LEU A 237 11.26 -10.36 -6.20
CA LEU A 237 10.93 -8.97 -5.85
C LEU A 237 12.16 -8.20 -5.37
N ARG A 238 12.90 -8.74 -4.40
CA ARG A 238 14.11 -8.10 -3.87
C ARG A 238 15.18 -7.91 -4.94
N ARG A 239 15.43 -8.92 -5.78
CA ARG A 239 16.36 -8.81 -6.92
C ARG A 239 15.91 -7.76 -7.94
N ARG A 240 14.61 -7.67 -8.23
CA ARG A 240 14.02 -6.67 -9.14
C ARG A 240 14.21 -5.25 -8.60
N ILE A 241 13.96 -5.06 -7.29
CA ILE A 241 14.10 -3.76 -6.61
C ILE A 241 15.59 -3.35 -6.52
N ALA A 242 16.48 -4.30 -6.22
CA ALA A 242 17.93 -4.08 -6.20
C ALA A 242 18.54 -3.90 -7.61
N GLY A 243 17.79 -4.19 -8.67
CA GLY A 243 18.29 -4.09 -10.05
C GLY A 243 19.34 -5.14 -10.41
N VAL A 244 19.26 -6.33 -9.82
CA VAL A 244 20.20 -7.45 -10.05
C VAL A 244 19.54 -8.68 -10.69
N LEU A 245 18.25 -8.59 -11.04
CA LEU A 245 17.51 -9.68 -11.68
C LEU A 245 17.92 -9.82 -13.16
N LYS A 246 18.57 -10.94 -13.52
CA LYS A 246 19.04 -11.23 -14.89
C LYS A 246 17.96 -12.00 -15.69
N GLY A 247 16.91 -11.29 -16.14
CA GLY A 247 15.86 -11.83 -17.03
C GLY A 247 14.76 -12.68 -16.37
N GLU A 248 13.63 -12.91 -17.07
CA GLU A 248 12.43 -13.58 -16.51
C GLU A 248 12.61 -15.10 -16.29
N SER A 249 13.58 -15.72 -16.97
CA SER A 249 13.81 -17.18 -16.97
C SER A 249 14.29 -17.73 -15.62
N GLU A 250 14.84 -16.89 -14.74
CA GLU A 250 15.35 -17.33 -13.43
C GLU A 250 14.24 -17.63 -12.41
N VAL A 251 12.98 -17.29 -12.68
CA VAL A 251 11.86 -17.49 -11.73
C VAL A 251 11.34 -18.94 -11.75
N ASN A 252 11.64 -19.71 -12.81
CA ASN A 252 10.94 -20.97 -13.10
C ASN A 252 11.65 -22.28 -12.71
N ASP A 253 12.91 -22.27 -12.25
CA ASP A 253 13.64 -23.52 -12.00
C ASP A 253 14.26 -23.63 -10.59
N LYS A 254 13.74 -24.59 -9.81
CA LYS A 254 14.25 -25.14 -8.53
C LYS A 254 14.32 -24.16 -7.34
N GLU A 255 14.51 -24.71 -6.13
CA GLU A 255 14.65 -23.95 -4.89
C GLU A 255 15.73 -22.88 -5.05
N ASN A 256 15.30 -21.63 -5.26
CA ASN A 256 16.17 -20.54 -5.67
C ASN A 256 16.80 -19.91 -4.43
N THR A 257 17.59 -20.70 -3.70
CA THR A 257 18.45 -20.17 -2.64
C THR A 257 19.66 -19.56 -3.34
N THR A 258 19.79 -18.23 -3.30
CA THR A 258 20.98 -17.54 -3.82
C THR A 258 22.20 -18.14 -3.13
N SER A 259 23.12 -18.75 -3.88
CA SER A 259 24.32 -19.29 -3.28
C SER A 259 25.20 -18.14 -2.79
N ARG A 260 26.07 -18.42 -1.81
CA ARG A 260 27.05 -17.43 -1.34
C ARG A 260 27.94 -16.92 -2.49
N ALA A 261 28.25 -17.78 -3.46
CA ALA A 261 29.02 -17.41 -4.64
C ALA A 261 28.26 -16.43 -5.53
N ASP A 262 26.95 -16.63 -5.74
CA ASP A 262 26.11 -15.72 -6.53
C ASP A 262 26.00 -14.34 -5.86
N LEU A 263 25.86 -14.31 -4.53
CA LEU A 263 25.88 -13.06 -3.76
C LEU A 263 27.22 -12.34 -3.86
N GLU A 264 28.33 -13.07 -3.74
CA GLU A 264 29.67 -12.51 -3.90
C GLU A 264 29.88 -11.94 -5.31
N GLU A 265 29.37 -12.62 -6.35
CA GLU A 265 29.37 -12.09 -7.73
C GLU A 265 28.53 -10.81 -7.84
N GLN A 266 27.28 -10.82 -7.37
CA GLN A 266 26.40 -9.64 -7.39
C GLN A 266 27.04 -8.44 -6.70
N ARG A 267 27.68 -8.66 -5.54
CA ARG A 267 28.36 -7.59 -4.79
C ARG A 267 29.56 -6.99 -5.52
N GLN A 268 30.14 -7.67 -6.52
CA GLN A 268 31.17 -7.08 -7.38
C GLN A 268 30.59 -6.23 -8.51
N LEU A 269 29.33 -6.44 -8.89
CA LEU A 269 28.69 -5.77 -10.01
C LEU A 269 28.13 -4.40 -9.60
N LYS A 270 27.96 -3.55 -10.62
CA LYS A 270 27.14 -2.34 -10.56
C LYS A 270 25.85 -2.68 -11.31
N GLY A 271 24.80 -3.05 -10.58
CA GLY A 271 23.50 -3.44 -11.16
C GLY A 271 22.75 -2.25 -11.78
N ASP A 272 21.49 -2.48 -12.19
CA ASP A 272 20.65 -1.47 -12.84
C ASP A 272 20.40 -0.23 -11.96
N ARG A 273 20.50 -0.38 -10.63
CA ARG A 273 20.38 0.72 -9.67
C ARG A 273 21.62 1.64 -9.64
N GLY A 274 22.69 1.29 -10.35
CA GLY A 274 23.91 2.10 -10.39
C GLY A 274 24.74 2.08 -9.09
N ILE A 275 24.40 1.23 -8.12
CA ILE A 275 25.12 1.12 -6.84
C ILE A 275 25.94 -0.16 -6.82
N ARG A 276 27.27 -0.02 -6.65
CA ARG A 276 28.16 -1.17 -6.49
C ARG A 276 27.93 -1.81 -5.12
N GLY A 277 27.90 -3.14 -5.07
CA GLY A 277 27.77 -3.88 -3.81
C GLY A 277 26.33 -4.14 -3.36
N LEU A 278 25.34 -3.58 -4.05
CA LEU A 278 23.92 -3.77 -3.75
C LEU A 278 23.45 -5.17 -4.17
N SER A 279 22.77 -5.88 -3.28
CA SER A 279 22.17 -7.19 -3.57
C SER A 279 20.74 -7.30 -3.03
N GLU A 280 20.04 -8.41 -3.30
CA GLU A 280 18.72 -8.68 -2.71
C GLU A 280 18.71 -8.73 -1.18
N GLU A 281 19.86 -8.93 -0.54
CA GLU A 281 19.92 -8.96 0.93
C GLU A 281 19.71 -7.58 1.52
N ASP A 282 19.98 -6.52 0.75
CA ASP A 282 19.86 -5.12 1.19
C ASP A 282 18.46 -4.54 0.99
N VAL A 283 17.54 -5.35 0.47
CA VAL A 283 16.13 -4.99 0.25
C VAL A 283 15.24 -5.71 1.27
N TYR A 284 14.44 -4.92 1.99
CA TYR A 284 13.49 -5.36 2.98
C TYR A 284 12.07 -5.09 2.47
N LEU A 285 11.21 -6.10 2.52
CA LEU A 285 9.82 -5.99 2.07
C LEU A 285 8.90 -5.73 3.26
N TYR A 286 7.90 -4.87 3.06
CA TYR A 286 6.92 -4.46 4.07
C TYR A 286 5.49 -4.53 3.54
N PRO A 287 4.47 -4.69 4.40
CA PRO A 287 3.06 -4.80 3.98
C PRO A 287 2.56 -3.61 3.16
N CYS A 288 3.09 -2.41 3.39
CA CYS A 288 2.78 -1.21 2.60
C CYS A 288 3.90 -0.17 2.67
N GLY A 289 3.84 0.86 1.81
CA GLY A 289 4.85 1.94 1.78
C GLY A 289 5.00 2.68 3.12
N MET A 290 3.90 2.92 3.84
CA MET A 290 3.97 3.56 5.16
C MET A 290 4.66 2.69 6.21
N SER A 291 4.53 1.36 6.11
CA SER A 291 5.29 0.44 6.95
C SER A 291 6.80 0.55 6.69
N ALA A 292 7.22 0.65 5.42
CA ALA A 292 8.63 0.91 5.11
C ALA A 292 9.13 2.24 5.72
N ILE A 293 8.34 3.33 5.63
CA ILE A 293 8.67 4.63 6.25
C ILE A 293 8.74 4.53 7.78
N TYR A 294 7.75 3.88 8.40
CA TYR A 294 7.69 3.68 9.83
C TYR A 294 8.91 2.92 10.35
N HIS A 295 9.28 1.82 9.68
CA HIS A 295 10.44 1.00 10.03
C HIS A 295 11.77 1.68 9.73
N ALA A 296 11.86 2.51 8.68
CA ALA A 296 13.03 3.37 8.46
C ALA A 296 13.25 4.34 9.63
N HIS A 297 12.17 4.91 10.17
CA HIS A 297 12.24 5.75 11.38
C HIS A 297 12.62 4.96 12.63
N GLN A 298 12.06 3.74 12.81
CA GLN A 298 12.47 2.86 13.91
C GLN A 298 13.96 2.52 13.84
N ALA A 299 14.48 2.20 12.65
CA ALA A 299 15.90 1.91 12.45
C ALA A 299 16.79 3.12 12.75
N ALA A 300 16.37 4.32 12.32
CA ALA A 300 17.08 5.56 12.66
C ALA A 300 17.14 5.78 14.18
N MET A 301 16.01 5.64 14.89
CA MET A 301 15.96 5.76 16.36
C MET A 301 16.80 4.70 17.09
N ALA A 302 16.93 3.50 16.51
CA ALA A 302 17.68 2.41 17.12
C ALA A 302 19.20 2.62 17.06
N ILE A 303 19.71 3.26 16.01
CA ILE A 303 21.17 3.49 15.86
C ILE A 303 21.59 4.91 16.24
N GLY A 304 20.68 5.87 16.17
CA GLY A 304 20.93 7.29 16.41
C GLY A 304 20.56 7.75 17.83
N ASP A 305 20.70 9.06 18.06
CA ASP A 305 20.24 9.69 19.31
C ASP A 305 18.71 9.88 19.26
N SER A 306 17.96 8.94 19.84
CA SER A 306 16.49 9.00 19.87
C SER A 306 15.91 10.20 20.65
N SER A 307 16.74 10.97 21.36
CA SER A 307 16.34 12.24 21.97
C SER A 307 16.39 13.43 20.99
N ALA A 308 17.07 13.29 19.85
CA ALA A 308 17.09 14.27 18.78
C ALA A 308 15.84 14.16 17.90
N LYS A 309 15.42 15.31 17.34
CA LYS A 309 14.27 15.36 16.43
C LYS A 309 14.68 14.92 15.02
N SER A 310 13.73 14.37 14.29
CA SER A 310 13.88 14.18 12.84
C SER A 310 13.44 15.43 12.07
N VAL A 311 13.84 15.52 10.81
CA VAL A 311 13.41 16.55 9.87
C VAL A 311 12.45 15.92 8.85
N CYS A 312 11.32 16.58 8.59
CA CYS A 312 10.48 16.32 7.43
C CYS A 312 10.66 17.48 6.45
N PHE A 313 11.27 17.18 5.30
CA PHE A 313 11.66 18.17 4.31
C PHE A 313 10.75 18.10 3.09
N GLY A 314 10.07 19.21 2.80
CA GLY A 314 8.98 19.28 1.83
C GLY A 314 7.64 18.86 2.43
N PHE A 315 6.55 19.25 1.77
CA PHE A 315 5.19 18.85 2.13
C PHE A 315 5.00 17.36 1.78
N PRO A 316 4.94 16.45 2.77
CA PRO A 316 4.87 15.03 2.49
C PRO A 316 3.44 14.59 2.21
N TYR A 317 3.30 13.39 1.67
CA TYR A 317 2.07 12.64 1.82
C TYR A 317 1.74 12.44 3.31
N THR A 318 0.50 12.80 3.66
CA THR A 318 -0.07 13.07 5.00
C THR A 318 0.58 12.44 6.23
N ASP A 319 1.02 11.18 6.15
CA ASP A 319 1.34 10.36 7.31
C ASP A 319 2.83 10.38 7.73
N THR A 320 3.79 10.70 6.84
CA THR A 320 5.23 10.73 7.20
C THR A 320 5.49 11.75 8.31
N LEU A 321 4.94 12.95 8.19
CA LEU A 321 5.05 13.98 9.23
C LEU A 321 4.48 13.48 10.58
N LYS A 322 3.32 12.80 10.55
CA LYS A 322 2.68 12.29 11.77
C LYS A 322 3.50 11.16 12.40
N ILE A 323 4.17 10.32 11.61
CA ILE A 323 5.13 9.31 12.11
C ILE A 323 6.25 9.98 12.90
N LEU A 324 6.90 10.99 12.30
CA LEU A 324 8.04 11.68 12.94
C LEU A 324 7.62 12.47 14.19
N GLN A 325 6.37 12.96 14.24
CA GLN A 325 5.84 13.66 15.42
C GLN A 325 5.46 12.72 16.58
N LYS A 326 4.93 11.53 16.27
CA LYS A 326 4.37 10.60 17.27
C LYS A 326 5.40 9.64 17.86
N TRP A 327 6.41 9.26 17.07
CA TRP A 327 7.48 8.35 17.49
C TRP A 327 8.81 9.11 17.61
N GLY A 328 9.49 8.99 18.75
CA GLY A 328 10.72 9.73 19.06
C GLY A 328 10.48 11.10 19.69
N ALA A 329 11.45 12.00 19.56
CA ALA A 329 11.46 13.34 20.17
C ALA A 329 10.67 14.41 19.39
N GLY A 330 10.13 14.07 18.22
CA GLY A 330 9.34 14.95 17.37
C GLY A 330 10.03 15.33 16.07
N CYS A 331 9.50 16.37 15.40
CA CYS A 331 9.85 16.70 14.02
C CYS A 331 10.09 18.21 13.84
N HIS A 332 11.16 18.57 13.12
CA HIS A 332 11.30 19.87 12.46
C HIS A 332 10.67 19.77 11.06
N PHE A 333 9.69 20.61 10.78
CA PHE A 333 8.94 20.53 9.53
C PHE A 333 9.26 21.72 8.62
N TYR A 334 9.82 21.44 7.45
CA TYR A 334 10.11 22.40 6.39
C TYR A 334 9.18 22.16 5.20
N GLY A 335 7.91 22.52 5.36
CA GLY A 335 6.86 22.14 4.41
C GLY A 335 6.98 22.72 3.00
N LEU A 336 7.69 23.84 2.81
CA LEU A 336 7.94 24.38 1.46
C LEU A 336 8.93 23.51 0.68
N GLY A 337 9.97 23.00 1.37
CA GLY A 337 10.96 22.09 0.81
C GLY A 337 11.82 22.72 -0.28
N GLU A 338 12.12 24.01 -0.16
CA GLU A 338 12.88 24.81 -1.14
C GLU A 338 14.32 25.03 -0.66
N ASP A 339 15.18 25.63 -1.49
CA ASP A 339 16.59 25.85 -1.17
C ASP A 339 16.76 26.72 0.08
N GLU A 340 15.87 27.69 0.31
CA GLU A 340 15.81 28.51 1.51
C GLU A 340 15.53 27.67 2.76
N SER A 341 14.75 26.60 2.64
CA SER A 341 14.55 25.65 3.76
C SER A 341 15.84 24.88 4.11
N ILE A 342 16.74 24.68 3.14
CA ILE A 342 18.06 24.11 3.40
C ILE A 342 18.95 25.13 4.12
N ASP A 343 18.85 26.42 3.78
CA ASP A 343 19.56 27.50 4.50
C ASP A 343 19.13 27.56 5.97
N GLU A 344 17.83 27.48 6.23
CA GLU A 344 17.28 27.46 7.60
C GLU A 344 17.72 26.22 8.37
N LEU A 345 17.73 25.05 7.74
CA LEU A 345 18.26 23.82 8.34
C LEU A 345 19.74 23.94 8.68
N GLU A 346 20.55 24.49 7.76
CA GLU A 346 21.97 24.73 7.99
C GLU A 346 22.21 25.71 9.15
N ALA A 347 21.41 26.76 9.27
CA ALA A 347 21.47 27.69 10.40
C ALA A 347 21.10 27.02 11.74
N LEU A 348 20.07 26.17 11.74
CA LEU A 348 19.66 25.39 12.92
C LEU A 348 20.79 24.46 13.37
N LEU A 349 21.40 23.72 12.44
CA LEU A 349 22.54 22.84 12.70
C LEU A 349 23.76 23.60 13.27
N LYS A 350 24.08 24.78 12.70
CA LYS A 350 25.16 25.66 13.21
C LYS A 350 24.90 26.20 14.61
N SER A 351 23.64 26.30 15.04
CA SER A 351 23.29 26.70 16.40
C SER A 351 23.56 25.61 17.45
N GLY A 352 23.89 24.38 17.02
CA GLY A 352 24.17 23.23 17.87
C GLY A 352 23.02 22.23 18.00
N GLU A 353 21.91 22.45 17.29
CA GLU A 353 20.80 21.49 17.23
C GLU A 353 21.28 20.17 16.60
N LYS A 354 20.88 19.05 17.20
CA LYS A 354 21.17 17.72 16.67
C LYS A 354 19.94 17.17 15.96
N ILE A 355 20.17 16.56 14.80
CA ILE A 355 19.13 15.91 14.02
C ILE A 355 19.36 14.40 14.06
N LEU A 356 18.28 13.64 14.27
CA LEU A 356 18.30 12.18 14.20
C LEU A 356 18.40 11.72 12.74
N SER A 357 17.45 12.16 11.93
CA SER A 357 17.30 11.76 10.54
C SER A 357 16.49 12.79 9.76
N LEU A 358 16.72 12.90 8.47
CA LEU A 358 15.95 13.72 7.54
C LEU A 358 15.17 12.81 6.59
N PHE A 359 13.87 13.06 6.45
CA PHE A 359 12.98 12.40 5.51
C PHE A 359 12.53 13.39 4.44
N CYS A 360 12.64 13.00 3.18
CA CYS A 360 12.08 13.74 2.05
C CYS A 360 11.51 12.81 0.99
N GLU A 361 10.53 13.29 0.24
CA GLU A 361 10.05 12.64 -0.98
C GLU A 361 10.82 13.17 -2.20
N PHE A 362 11.01 12.32 -3.22
CA PHE A 362 11.64 12.72 -4.47
C PHE A 362 10.85 12.22 -5.68
N PRO A 363 10.06 13.08 -6.35
CA PRO A 363 9.60 14.41 -5.90
C PRO A 363 8.43 14.29 -4.90
N SER A 364 8.03 15.41 -4.29
CA SER A 364 6.93 15.47 -3.32
C SER A 364 5.54 15.26 -3.93
N ASN A 365 4.60 14.77 -3.13
CA ASN A 365 3.19 14.62 -3.48
C ASN A 365 2.33 15.58 -2.64
N PRO A 366 1.61 16.57 -3.23
CA PRO A 366 1.20 16.63 -4.65
C PRO A 366 1.97 17.64 -5.50
N LEU A 367 2.85 18.46 -4.91
CA LEU A 367 3.44 19.63 -5.56
C LEU A 367 4.63 19.32 -6.45
N LEU A 368 5.15 18.08 -6.40
CA LEU A 368 6.19 17.57 -7.30
C LEU A 368 7.45 18.44 -7.28
N LYS A 369 7.83 18.88 -6.08
CA LYS A 369 9.09 19.56 -5.79
C LYS A 369 10.14 18.53 -5.39
N SER A 370 11.40 18.79 -5.74
CA SER A 370 12.54 17.96 -5.38
C SER A 370 13.58 18.83 -4.68
N PRO A 371 14.09 18.42 -3.49
CA PRO A 371 15.14 19.16 -2.81
C PRO A 371 16.51 19.00 -3.50
N ASP A 372 17.45 19.91 -3.23
CA ASP A 372 18.87 19.68 -3.52
C ASP A 372 19.44 18.60 -2.58
N ILE A 373 19.28 17.34 -2.98
CA ILE A 373 19.75 16.19 -2.21
C ILE A 373 21.26 16.12 -2.07
N LYS A 374 22.03 16.76 -2.96
CA LYS A 374 23.50 16.82 -2.83
C LYS A 374 23.89 17.75 -1.69
N ARG A 375 23.21 18.89 -1.58
CA ARG A 375 23.38 19.82 -0.47
C ARG A 375 22.92 19.20 0.85
N LEU A 376 21.78 18.52 0.87
CA LEU A 376 21.31 17.79 2.05
C LEU A 376 22.31 16.69 2.48
N ARG A 377 22.84 15.89 1.54
CA ARG A 377 23.86 14.88 1.83
C ARG A 377 25.11 15.48 2.47
N LYS A 378 25.60 16.61 1.97
CA LYS A 378 26.74 17.32 2.56
C LYS A 378 26.47 17.72 4.02
N LEU A 379 25.29 18.27 4.31
CA LEU A 379 24.89 18.62 5.68
C LEU A 379 24.80 17.37 6.56
N ALA A 380 24.21 16.30 6.06
CA ALA A 380 24.09 15.03 6.78
C ALA A 380 25.46 14.42 7.13
N ASP A 381 26.44 14.53 6.23
CA ASP A 381 27.81 14.07 6.47
C ASP A 381 28.56 14.94 7.47
N GLU A 382 28.35 16.26 7.44
CA GLU A 382 28.97 17.22 8.37
C GLU A 382 28.41 17.08 9.79
N TYR A 383 27.08 17.04 9.91
CA TYR A 383 26.36 17.06 11.19
C TYR A 383 25.90 15.68 11.68
N LYS A 384 26.24 14.60 10.96
CA LYS A 384 26.09 13.20 11.37
C LYS A 384 24.64 12.76 11.62
N PHE A 385 23.75 13.03 10.67
CA PHE A 385 22.37 12.53 10.68
C PHE A 385 22.08 11.65 9.46
N LEU A 386 21.06 10.78 9.55
CA LEU A 386 20.66 9.91 8.46
C LEU A 386 19.80 10.63 7.41
N ILE A 387 19.87 10.23 6.15
CA ILE A 387 18.91 10.61 5.10
C ILE A 387 18.06 9.42 4.68
N VAL A 388 16.74 9.62 4.70
CA VAL A 388 15.74 8.69 4.16
C VAL A 388 15.01 9.36 3.00
N ILE A 389 15.05 8.74 1.82
CA ILE A 389 14.37 9.26 0.63
C ILE A 389 13.22 8.32 0.25
N ASP A 390 12.00 8.86 0.16
CA ASP A 390 10.88 8.16 -0.48
C ASP A 390 10.89 8.46 -1.99
N GLU A 391 11.21 7.43 -2.78
CA GLU A 391 11.29 7.52 -4.24
C GLU A 391 10.00 7.07 -4.95
N THR A 392 8.90 6.88 -4.23
CA THR A 392 7.64 6.32 -4.77
C THR A 392 7.17 7.04 -6.03
N ILE A 393 7.19 8.38 -6.01
CA ILE A 393 6.72 9.20 -7.15
C ILE A 393 7.79 9.31 -8.22
N GLY A 394 9.05 9.48 -7.83
CA GLY A 394 10.17 9.55 -8.75
C GLY A 394 10.24 8.30 -9.60
N ASN A 395 9.98 7.13 -8.98
CA ASN A 395 10.10 5.80 -9.55
C ASN A 395 11.56 5.51 -9.92
N PHE A 396 12.09 4.40 -9.42
CA PHE A 396 13.50 4.04 -9.62
C PHE A 396 13.88 3.65 -11.06
N CYS A 397 12.94 3.64 -12.00
CA CYS A 397 13.22 3.66 -13.44
C CYS A 397 13.58 5.05 -13.98
N ASN A 398 13.31 6.11 -13.22
CA ASN A 398 13.54 7.49 -13.64
C ASN A 398 14.62 8.20 -12.83
N VAL A 399 14.75 7.89 -11.53
CA VAL A 399 15.67 8.58 -10.61
C VAL A 399 16.60 7.62 -9.89
N ALA A 400 17.83 8.05 -9.64
CA ALA A 400 18.88 7.32 -8.94
C ALA A 400 19.25 8.02 -7.62
N VAL A 401 18.37 7.95 -6.62
CA VAL A 401 18.54 8.68 -5.35
C VAL A 401 19.32 7.92 -4.28
N LEU A 402 19.49 6.60 -4.43
CA LEU A 402 20.12 5.73 -3.42
C LEU A 402 21.57 6.14 -3.09
N GLU A 403 22.29 6.72 -4.05
CA GLU A 403 23.65 7.24 -3.84
C GLU A 403 23.71 8.35 -2.78
N TRP A 404 22.60 9.07 -2.57
CA TRP A 404 22.50 10.25 -1.69
C TRP A 404 21.76 9.96 -0.39
N ALA A 405 21.31 8.72 -0.18
CA ALA A 405 20.52 8.30 0.97
C ALA A 405 21.24 7.23 1.78
N ASP A 406 20.91 7.14 3.07
CA ASP A 406 21.28 5.98 3.90
C ASP A 406 20.23 4.87 3.73
N MET A 407 18.96 5.26 3.58
CA MET A 407 17.83 4.38 3.29
C MET A 407 16.95 4.97 2.20
N VAL A 408 16.48 4.13 1.28
CA VAL A 408 15.47 4.50 0.29
C VAL A 408 14.23 3.68 0.53
N VAL A 409 13.07 4.33 0.60
CA VAL A 409 11.77 3.68 0.77
C VAL A 409 10.91 3.85 -0.48
N SER A 410 10.03 2.88 -0.74
CA SER A 410 9.11 2.95 -1.87
C SER A 410 7.79 2.24 -1.56
N SER A 411 6.68 2.79 -2.04
CA SER A 411 5.39 2.10 -2.07
C SER A 411 5.28 1.23 -3.32
N LEU A 412 5.40 -0.09 -3.13
CA LEU A 412 5.22 -1.09 -4.18
C LEU A 412 3.75 -1.23 -4.61
N THR A 413 2.81 -0.72 -3.81
CA THR A 413 1.37 -0.60 -4.12
C THR A 413 1.08 0.19 -5.41
N LYS A 414 1.98 1.13 -5.77
CA LYS A 414 1.78 2.12 -6.84
C LYS A 414 2.24 1.55 -8.19
N VAL A 415 2.99 2.33 -8.97
CA VAL A 415 3.43 1.99 -10.33
C VAL A 415 4.16 0.65 -10.42
N PHE A 416 4.84 0.24 -9.35
CA PHE A 416 5.48 -1.06 -9.27
C PHE A 416 4.48 -2.22 -9.45
N SER A 417 3.35 -2.19 -8.73
CA SER A 417 2.25 -3.13 -8.95
C SER A 417 1.40 -2.75 -10.16
N GLY A 418 0.90 -1.51 -10.24
CA GLY A 418 0.08 -1.00 -11.35
C GLY A 418 -1.36 -1.50 -11.39
N ASP A 419 -1.66 -2.66 -10.82
CA ASP A 419 -2.99 -3.29 -10.92
C ASP A 419 -4.00 -2.82 -9.87
N SER A 420 -3.57 -2.02 -8.88
CA SER A 420 -4.45 -1.52 -7.80
C SER A 420 -5.20 -2.62 -7.04
N ASN A 421 -4.57 -3.79 -6.84
CA ASN A 421 -5.18 -4.95 -6.18
C ASN A 421 -4.32 -5.55 -5.04
N VAL A 422 -3.18 -4.95 -4.73
CA VAL A 422 -2.25 -5.45 -3.71
C VAL A 422 -1.45 -4.30 -3.13
N MET A 423 -1.16 -4.36 -1.83
CA MET A 423 -0.26 -3.42 -1.16
C MET A 423 1.13 -4.02 -0.99
N GLY A 424 2.13 -3.14 -0.98
CA GLY A 424 3.48 -3.50 -0.60
C GLY A 424 4.33 -2.25 -0.38
N GLY A 425 5.42 -2.43 0.34
CA GLY A 425 6.47 -1.44 0.53
C GLY A 425 7.83 -2.09 0.47
N SER A 426 8.85 -1.30 0.18
CA SER A 426 10.25 -1.72 0.30
C SER A 426 11.08 -0.66 0.98
N MET A 427 12.10 -1.11 1.70
CA MET A 427 13.23 -0.29 2.13
C MET A 427 14.52 -0.90 1.59
N ILE A 428 15.41 -0.06 1.06
CA ILE A 428 16.73 -0.42 0.58
C ILE A 428 17.76 0.26 1.48
N LEU A 429 18.73 -0.49 1.98
CA LEU A 429 19.91 0.09 2.64
C LEU A 429 20.98 0.42 1.60
N ASN A 430 21.61 1.59 1.71
CA ASN A 430 22.76 1.92 0.87
C ASN A 430 24.02 1.17 1.37
N PRO A 431 24.57 0.19 0.62
CA PRO A 431 25.76 -0.56 1.04
C PRO A 431 27.03 0.30 1.13
N ASN A 432 27.03 1.48 0.50
CA ASN A 432 28.15 2.41 0.51
C ASN A 432 27.97 3.54 1.55
N GLY A 433 26.86 3.55 2.28
CA GLY A 433 26.56 4.57 3.30
C GLY A 433 27.33 4.33 4.60
N ALA A 434 27.66 5.42 5.32
CA ALA A 434 28.43 5.35 6.56
C ALA A 434 27.73 4.57 7.68
N TYR A 435 26.40 4.54 7.68
CA TYR A 435 25.59 3.85 8.69
C TYR A 435 25.20 2.42 8.30
N TYR A 436 25.64 1.92 7.14
CA TYR A 436 25.19 0.65 6.58
C TYR A 436 25.33 -0.53 7.54
N THR A 437 26.49 -0.74 8.15
CA THR A 437 26.73 -1.87 9.06
C THR A 437 25.81 -1.83 10.27
N GLN A 438 25.63 -0.66 10.89
CA GLN A 438 24.74 -0.49 12.04
C GLN A 438 23.28 -0.76 11.66
N LEU A 439 22.82 -0.19 10.54
CA LEU A 439 21.48 -0.43 10.01
C LEU A 439 21.26 -1.92 9.70
N LYS A 440 22.25 -2.57 9.10
CA LYS A 440 22.20 -4.00 8.77
C LYS A 440 22.08 -4.87 10.01
N ASP A 441 22.88 -4.59 11.03
CA ASP A 441 22.87 -5.32 12.30
C ASP A 441 21.54 -5.10 13.05
N THR A 442 21.03 -3.86 13.07
CA THR A 442 19.71 -3.56 13.62
C THR A 442 18.61 -4.33 12.91
N LEU A 443 18.56 -4.30 11.57
CA LEU A 443 17.52 -5.01 10.84
C LEU A 443 17.66 -6.52 10.94
N LYS A 444 18.88 -7.06 11.11
CA LYS A 444 19.07 -8.49 11.39
C LYS A 444 18.42 -8.91 12.72
N ALA A 445 18.40 -8.04 13.71
CA ALA A 445 17.78 -8.30 15.01
C ALA A 445 16.27 -8.00 15.03
N GLU A 446 15.84 -6.94 14.34
CA GLU A 446 14.52 -6.34 14.53
C GLU A 446 13.51 -6.62 13.41
N TYR A 447 13.96 -6.95 12.20
CA TYR A 447 13.08 -7.12 11.04
C TYR A 447 12.20 -8.37 11.17
N GLU A 448 10.89 -8.18 11.01
CA GLU A 448 9.92 -9.27 10.80
C GLU A 448 9.40 -9.19 9.35
N ASP A 449 9.43 -10.32 8.64
CA ASP A 449 8.84 -10.41 7.31
C ASP A 449 7.32 -10.59 7.43
N LEU A 450 6.61 -9.46 7.47
CA LEU A 450 5.16 -9.39 7.68
C LEU A 450 4.34 -9.42 6.38
N VAL A 451 5.00 -9.55 5.21
CA VAL A 451 4.28 -9.53 3.93
C VAL A 451 3.59 -10.87 3.70
N TRP A 452 2.26 -10.83 3.58
CA TRP A 452 1.43 -12.01 3.41
C TRP A 452 1.74 -12.75 2.09
N SER A 453 1.80 -14.07 2.15
CA SER A 453 2.26 -14.92 1.04
C SER A 453 1.46 -14.75 -0.24
N GLU A 454 0.12 -14.63 -0.16
CA GLU A 454 -0.70 -14.42 -1.36
C GLU A 454 -0.47 -13.02 -1.96
N ASP A 455 -0.28 -11.99 -1.12
CA ASP A 455 0.01 -10.65 -1.61
C ASP A 455 1.37 -10.60 -2.34
N VAL A 456 2.37 -11.31 -1.84
CA VAL A 456 3.69 -11.41 -2.50
C VAL A 456 3.57 -11.98 -3.91
N VAL A 457 2.75 -13.02 -4.10
CA VAL A 457 2.56 -13.67 -5.42
C VAL A 457 1.96 -12.67 -6.41
N PHE A 458 0.92 -11.93 -5.99
CA PHE A 458 0.32 -10.88 -6.83
C PHE A 458 1.33 -9.76 -7.10
N LEU A 459 2.05 -9.30 -6.08
CA LEU A 459 3.01 -8.21 -6.22
C LEU A 459 4.17 -8.58 -7.17
N GLU A 460 4.68 -9.80 -7.09
CA GLU A 460 5.72 -10.30 -8.00
C GLU A 460 5.19 -10.33 -9.44
N ARG A 461 4.02 -10.94 -9.67
CA ARG A 461 3.40 -11.04 -10.99
C ARG A 461 3.18 -9.66 -11.61
N ASN A 462 2.56 -8.75 -10.86
CA ASN A 462 2.15 -7.44 -11.38
C ASN A 462 3.35 -6.54 -11.71
N SER A 463 4.50 -6.77 -11.07
CA SER A 463 5.72 -5.97 -11.25
C SER A 463 6.66 -6.48 -12.34
N ARG A 464 6.33 -7.58 -13.02
CA ARG A 464 7.10 -8.07 -14.19
C ARG A 464 7.10 -7.05 -15.33
N THR A 465 5.98 -6.34 -15.53
CA THR A 465 5.81 -5.33 -16.60
C THR A 465 6.12 -3.89 -16.16
N PHE A 466 6.67 -3.72 -14.95
CA PHE A 466 6.88 -2.40 -14.33
C PHE A 466 7.72 -1.43 -15.18
N LYS A 467 8.84 -1.87 -15.76
CA LYS A 467 9.72 -1.02 -16.59
C LYS A 467 9.00 -0.50 -17.83
N GLU A 468 8.35 -1.40 -18.59
CA GLU A 468 7.58 -1.03 -19.80
C GLU A 468 6.39 -0.12 -19.47
N ARG A 469 5.72 -0.39 -18.34
CA ARG A 469 4.65 0.46 -17.82
C ARG A 469 5.17 1.87 -17.54
N SER A 470 6.29 1.98 -16.83
CA SER A 470 6.92 3.27 -16.49
C SER A 470 7.24 4.09 -17.73
N LYS A 471 7.83 3.47 -18.75
CA LYS A 471 8.18 4.10 -20.03
C LYS A 471 6.95 4.71 -20.73
N THR A 472 5.87 3.94 -20.81
CA THR A 472 4.62 4.40 -21.43
C THR A 472 4.00 5.55 -20.62
N ILE A 473 3.93 5.40 -19.30
CA ILE A 473 3.42 6.42 -18.38
C ILE A 473 4.20 7.73 -18.55
N ASN A 474 5.54 7.68 -18.54
CA ASN A 474 6.39 8.87 -18.71
C ASN A 474 6.02 9.67 -19.97
N ARG A 475 5.90 8.98 -21.12
CA ARG A 475 5.56 9.61 -22.41
C ARG A 475 4.16 10.21 -22.42
N ASN A 476 3.19 9.51 -21.84
CA ASN A 476 1.81 9.97 -21.75
C ASN A 476 1.68 11.19 -20.84
N THR A 477 2.34 11.16 -19.67
CA THR A 477 2.31 12.26 -18.71
C THR A 477 2.95 13.51 -19.26
N GLU A 478 4.12 13.39 -19.88
CA GLU A 478 4.80 14.56 -20.46
C GLU A 478 3.95 15.22 -21.55
N ALA A 479 3.34 14.43 -22.44
CA ALA A 479 2.45 14.96 -23.48
C ALA A 479 1.23 15.69 -22.91
N LEU A 480 0.62 15.18 -21.84
CA LEU A 480 -0.48 15.85 -21.16
C LEU A 480 -0.02 17.14 -20.47
N CYS A 481 1.12 17.12 -19.79
CA CYS A 481 1.65 18.29 -19.09
C CYS A 481 2.03 19.41 -20.07
N ASP A 482 2.65 19.05 -21.21
CA ASP A 482 2.96 19.99 -22.30
C ASP A 482 1.70 20.58 -22.93
N PHE A 483 0.60 19.82 -23.02
CA PHE A 483 -0.70 20.34 -23.47
C PHE A 483 -1.35 21.29 -22.45
N LEU A 484 -1.19 21.02 -21.16
CA LEU A 484 -1.87 21.75 -20.08
C LEU A 484 -1.17 23.05 -19.67
N ILE A 485 0.17 23.11 -19.75
CA ILE A 485 0.94 24.23 -19.20
C ILE A 485 0.60 25.58 -19.85
N ASP A 486 0.26 25.59 -21.13
CA ASP A 486 -0.10 26.79 -21.90
C ASP A 486 -1.63 26.97 -22.07
N HIS A 487 -2.45 26.13 -21.42
CA HIS A 487 -3.89 26.15 -21.61
C HIS A 487 -4.56 27.31 -20.84
N PRO A 488 -5.42 28.15 -21.46
CA PRO A 488 -5.93 29.37 -20.83
C PRO A 488 -6.79 29.14 -19.57
N LYS A 489 -7.43 27.97 -19.47
CA LYS A 489 -8.26 27.58 -18.31
C LYS A 489 -7.45 26.99 -17.15
N VAL A 490 -6.17 26.72 -17.37
CA VAL A 490 -5.25 26.22 -16.34
C VAL A 490 -4.52 27.42 -15.72
N GLU A 491 -4.39 27.40 -14.40
CA GLU A 491 -3.60 28.39 -13.66
C GLU A 491 -2.17 27.93 -13.48
N GLN A 492 -2.00 26.67 -13.07
CA GLN A 492 -0.69 26.13 -12.77
C GLN A 492 -0.65 24.61 -13.03
N VAL A 493 0.48 24.14 -13.54
CA VAL A 493 0.80 22.72 -13.63
C VAL A 493 2.03 22.44 -12.77
N PHE A 494 1.88 21.50 -11.85
CA PHE A 494 2.98 20.92 -11.09
C PHE A 494 3.43 19.64 -11.77
N TYR A 495 4.64 19.64 -12.28
CA TYR A 495 5.29 18.50 -12.92
C TYR A 495 6.80 18.71 -12.85
N PRO A 496 7.65 17.71 -12.51
CA PRO A 496 9.06 17.97 -12.20
C PRO A 496 9.83 18.68 -13.32
N LYS A 497 9.48 18.43 -14.59
CA LYS A 497 10.01 19.13 -15.77
C LYS A 497 9.89 20.66 -15.69
N PHE A 498 8.87 21.16 -14.99
CA PHE A 498 8.56 22.59 -14.85
C PHE A 498 8.84 23.12 -13.44
N THR A 499 8.60 22.30 -12.42
CA THR A 499 8.60 22.75 -11.02
C THR A 499 9.97 22.65 -10.35
N CYS A 500 10.78 21.63 -10.66
CA CYS A 500 12.04 21.37 -9.95
C CYS A 500 13.13 20.77 -10.86
N ARG A 501 13.11 21.12 -12.15
CA ARG A 501 13.92 20.49 -13.19
C ARG A 501 15.40 20.36 -12.83
N ASN A 502 16.02 21.40 -12.29
CA ASN A 502 17.44 21.40 -11.97
C ASN A 502 17.79 20.31 -10.94
N HIS A 503 17.02 20.19 -9.87
CA HIS A 503 17.26 19.17 -8.84
C HIS A 503 16.89 17.78 -9.34
N PHE A 504 15.80 17.65 -10.12
CA PHE A 504 15.38 16.38 -10.68
C PHE A 504 16.39 15.82 -11.69
N ASP A 505 16.82 16.64 -12.66
CA ASP A 505 17.80 16.25 -13.69
C ASP A 505 19.16 15.88 -13.08
N ALA A 506 19.50 16.42 -11.91
CA ALA A 506 20.74 16.10 -11.21
C ALA A 506 20.87 14.64 -10.76
N VAL A 507 19.75 13.90 -10.69
CA VAL A 507 19.67 12.47 -10.32
C VAL A 507 18.78 11.64 -11.23
N LYS A 508 18.27 12.22 -12.32
CA LYS A 508 17.54 11.49 -13.34
C LYS A 508 18.48 10.48 -14.01
N ILE A 509 17.98 9.28 -14.25
CA ILE A 509 18.72 8.24 -14.96
C ILE A 509 18.95 8.70 -16.40
N ASP A 510 20.18 8.56 -16.90
CA ASP A 510 20.52 8.90 -18.29
C ASP A 510 20.11 7.73 -19.22
N SER A 511 18.85 7.75 -19.64
CA SER A 511 18.25 6.75 -20.53
C SER A 511 17.06 7.34 -21.28
N GLU A 512 16.87 6.96 -22.54
CA GLU A 512 15.71 7.35 -23.36
C GLU A 512 14.37 6.86 -22.80
N ASP A 513 14.39 5.85 -21.92
CA ASP A 513 13.19 5.29 -21.29
C ASP A 513 12.80 6.01 -19.98
N SER A 514 13.71 6.83 -19.44
CA SER A 514 13.49 7.60 -18.22
C SER A 514 12.75 8.91 -18.51
N GLY A 515 11.83 9.30 -17.61
CA GLY A 515 11.06 10.55 -17.70
C GLY A 515 10.95 11.25 -16.36
N TYR A 516 10.02 12.21 -16.26
CA TYR A 516 9.76 12.96 -15.02
C TYR A 516 8.63 12.33 -14.18
N GLY A 517 8.29 11.06 -14.44
CA GLY A 517 7.27 10.32 -13.70
C GLY A 517 5.86 10.45 -14.26
N GLY A 518 4.93 9.75 -13.60
CA GLY A 518 3.56 9.54 -14.03
C GLY A 518 2.50 10.41 -13.38
N LEU A 519 2.90 11.28 -12.46
CA LEU A 519 2.02 12.08 -11.63
C LEU A 519 2.21 13.56 -11.97
N PHE A 520 1.10 14.29 -12.11
CA PHE A 520 1.09 15.74 -12.15
C PHE A 520 -0.09 16.28 -11.34
N SER A 521 0.00 17.54 -10.96
CA SER A 521 -1.13 18.27 -10.38
C SER A 521 -1.45 19.49 -11.23
N VAL A 522 -2.74 19.81 -11.32
CA VAL A 522 -3.23 20.99 -12.04
C VAL A 522 -4.11 21.83 -11.11
N VAL A 523 -3.92 23.14 -11.18
CA VAL A 523 -4.74 24.14 -10.51
C VAL A 523 -5.49 24.89 -11.60
N LEU A 524 -6.82 24.95 -11.47
CA LEU A 524 -7.69 25.75 -12.34
C LEU A 524 -8.00 27.07 -11.64
N LYS A 525 -8.58 28.04 -12.36
CA LYS A 525 -8.76 29.43 -11.88
C LYS A 525 -9.58 29.57 -10.59
N ASP A 526 -10.46 28.61 -10.32
CA ASP A 526 -11.28 28.58 -9.10
C ASP A 526 -11.83 27.16 -8.82
N GLU A 527 -12.48 27.01 -7.66
CA GLU A 527 -13.07 25.73 -7.20
C GLU A 527 -14.22 25.26 -8.10
N LYS A 528 -15.03 26.16 -8.66
CA LYS A 528 -16.12 25.80 -9.58
C LYS A 528 -15.53 25.16 -10.83
N SER A 529 -14.51 25.78 -11.40
CA SER A 529 -13.77 25.31 -12.58
C SER A 529 -13.12 23.95 -12.33
N ALA A 530 -12.44 23.79 -11.19
CA ALA A 530 -11.82 22.51 -10.81
C ALA A 530 -12.86 21.39 -10.62
N ALA A 531 -13.99 21.68 -9.96
CA ALA A 531 -15.07 20.73 -9.79
C ALA A 531 -15.71 20.35 -11.13
N THR A 532 -15.97 21.31 -12.01
CA THR A 532 -16.49 21.06 -13.37
C THR A 532 -15.52 20.22 -14.19
N PHE A 533 -14.23 20.52 -14.17
CA PHE A 533 -13.21 19.73 -14.84
C PHE A 533 -13.15 18.31 -14.30
N TYR A 534 -13.07 18.15 -12.97
CA TYR A 534 -13.02 16.85 -12.32
C TYR A 534 -14.26 16.00 -12.66
N ASP A 535 -15.46 16.56 -12.55
CA ASP A 535 -16.72 15.86 -12.80
C ASP A 535 -16.83 15.37 -14.25
N ASN A 536 -16.28 16.11 -15.21
CA ASN A 536 -16.32 15.77 -16.64
C ASN A 536 -15.10 14.98 -17.15
N LEU A 537 -14.04 14.83 -16.36
CA LEU A 537 -12.88 14.02 -16.74
C LEU A 537 -13.24 12.53 -16.75
N SER A 538 -13.23 11.89 -17.92
CA SER A 538 -13.71 10.52 -18.10
C SER A 538 -12.67 9.44 -17.77
N CYS A 539 -12.11 9.49 -16.56
CA CYS A 539 -11.15 8.50 -16.05
C CYS A 539 -11.60 7.90 -14.70
N ALA A 540 -10.81 6.99 -14.14
CA ALA A 540 -11.04 6.53 -12.77
C ALA A 540 -10.86 7.70 -11.80
N LYS A 541 -11.66 7.76 -10.73
CA LYS A 541 -11.61 8.88 -9.78
C LYS A 541 -11.67 8.38 -8.35
N GLY A 542 -10.65 8.67 -7.55
CA GLY A 542 -10.54 8.12 -6.20
C GLY A 542 -9.16 8.28 -5.57
N PRO A 543 -8.94 7.77 -4.36
CA PRO A 543 -7.62 7.77 -3.73
C PRO A 543 -6.64 6.84 -4.48
N SER A 544 -5.35 6.91 -4.13
CA SER A 544 -4.23 6.19 -4.78
C SER A 544 -3.70 6.84 -6.06
N LEU A 545 -2.70 6.20 -6.68
CA LEU A 545 -1.95 6.62 -7.87
C LEU A 545 -1.11 5.45 -8.41
N GLY A 546 -0.45 5.64 -9.55
CA GLY A 546 0.50 4.70 -10.14
C GLY A 546 -0.17 3.43 -10.68
N THR A 547 -1.27 3.58 -11.40
CA THR A 547 -2.09 2.48 -11.92
C THR A 547 -1.89 2.26 -13.42
N ASN A 548 -2.31 1.10 -13.95
CA ASN A 548 -2.31 0.82 -15.40
C ASN A 548 -3.28 1.70 -16.19
N PHE A 549 -4.18 2.40 -15.49
CA PHE A 549 -5.18 3.31 -16.03
C PHE A 549 -5.04 4.66 -15.34
N THR A 550 -5.52 5.71 -15.97
CA THR A 550 -5.49 7.07 -15.46
C THR A 550 -6.48 7.23 -14.32
N LEU A 551 -6.00 7.82 -13.22
CA LEU A 551 -6.76 8.06 -12.00
C LEU A 551 -6.58 9.50 -11.54
N CYS A 552 -7.67 10.18 -11.21
CA CYS A 552 -7.63 11.55 -10.69
C CYS A 552 -8.28 11.67 -9.31
N SER A 553 -7.88 12.69 -8.55
CA SER A 553 -8.51 13.05 -7.27
C SER A 553 -8.44 14.55 -7.00
N PRO A 554 -9.42 15.14 -6.30
CA PRO A 554 -9.31 16.48 -5.76
C PRO A 554 -8.41 16.41 -4.51
N TYR A 555 -7.10 16.37 -4.70
CA TYR A 555 -6.14 15.92 -3.68
C TYR A 555 -6.32 16.64 -2.35
N THR A 556 -6.42 17.97 -2.37
CA THR A 556 -6.49 18.77 -1.16
C THR A 556 -7.76 18.52 -0.37
N ILE A 557 -8.90 18.34 -1.06
CA ILE A 557 -10.15 17.92 -0.44
C ILE A 557 -10.02 16.53 0.16
N LEU A 558 -9.48 15.56 -0.58
CA LEU A 558 -9.43 14.16 -0.15
C LEU A 558 -8.36 13.88 0.94
N ALA A 559 -7.29 14.66 1.00
CA ALA A 559 -6.15 14.41 1.90
C ALA A 559 -6.07 15.38 3.08
N HIS A 560 -6.64 16.58 2.96
CA HIS A 560 -6.48 17.67 3.94
C HIS A 560 -7.79 18.42 4.22
N TYR A 561 -8.95 17.76 4.08
CA TYR A 561 -10.27 18.41 4.26
C TYR A 561 -10.40 19.23 5.54
N THR A 562 -9.85 18.72 6.64
CA THR A 562 -9.90 19.34 7.97
C THR A 562 -8.71 20.26 8.26
N GLU A 563 -7.74 20.36 7.35
CA GLU A 563 -6.49 21.11 7.49
C GLU A 563 -6.24 22.05 6.28
N LEU A 564 -7.29 22.49 5.57
CA LEU A 564 -7.17 23.22 4.31
C LEU A 564 -6.40 24.53 4.42
N ASP A 565 -6.67 25.33 5.46
CA ASP A 565 -5.98 26.61 5.67
C ASP A 565 -4.48 26.39 5.96
N TRP A 566 -4.14 25.31 6.65
CA TRP A 566 -2.76 24.92 6.90
C TRP A 566 -2.08 24.43 5.61
N ALA A 567 -2.74 23.60 4.81
CA ALA A 567 -2.22 23.12 3.54
C ALA A 567 -1.97 24.26 2.54
N ALA A 568 -2.85 25.26 2.51
CA ALA A 568 -2.73 26.44 1.67
C ALA A 568 -1.45 27.27 1.97
N GLN A 569 -0.96 27.29 3.22
CA GLN A 569 0.29 27.97 3.59
C GLN A 569 1.52 27.37 2.90
N PHE A 570 1.44 26.13 2.43
CA PHE A 570 2.52 25.44 1.71
C PHE A 570 2.29 25.40 0.19
N GLY A 571 1.31 26.16 -0.33
CA GLY A 571 0.97 26.19 -1.75
C GLY A 571 0.08 25.03 -2.22
N VAL A 572 -0.49 24.25 -1.30
CA VAL A 572 -1.44 23.17 -1.64
C VAL A 572 -2.84 23.76 -1.75
N ALA A 573 -3.19 24.26 -2.94
CA ALA A 573 -4.45 24.93 -3.20
C ALA A 573 -5.66 24.01 -2.96
N ARG A 574 -6.76 24.54 -2.38
CA ARG A 574 -8.01 23.79 -2.12
C ARG A 574 -8.58 23.13 -3.39
N HIS A 575 -8.43 23.79 -4.53
CA HIS A 575 -8.97 23.37 -5.83
C HIS A 575 -7.91 22.67 -6.71
N LEU A 576 -6.87 22.09 -6.11
CA LEU A 576 -5.86 21.29 -6.81
C LEU A 576 -6.41 19.90 -7.19
N VAL A 577 -6.32 19.58 -8.48
CA VAL A 577 -6.65 18.25 -9.02
C VAL A 577 -5.34 17.51 -9.32
N ARG A 578 -5.16 16.35 -8.71
CA ARG A 578 -4.01 15.49 -8.95
C ARG A 578 -4.38 14.38 -9.92
N VAL A 579 -3.51 14.12 -10.88
CA VAL A 579 -3.70 13.10 -11.91
C VAL A 579 -2.51 12.16 -11.93
N SER A 580 -2.80 10.86 -11.80
CA SER A 580 -1.87 9.77 -12.11
C SER A 580 -2.22 9.21 -13.47
N VAL A 581 -1.32 9.34 -14.43
CA VAL A 581 -1.55 8.90 -15.81
C VAL A 581 -1.24 7.41 -15.96
N GLY A 582 -2.06 6.71 -16.75
CA GLY A 582 -1.95 5.28 -17.02
C GLY A 582 -1.41 4.94 -18.41
N LEU A 583 -1.79 3.76 -18.88
CA LEU A 583 -1.34 3.14 -20.13
C LEU A 583 -2.30 3.35 -21.30
N GLU A 584 -3.28 4.23 -21.15
CA GLU A 584 -4.18 4.54 -22.25
C GLU A 584 -3.42 5.09 -23.48
N ASP A 585 -4.07 4.98 -24.64
CA ASP A 585 -3.57 5.60 -25.87
C ASP A 585 -3.44 7.12 -25.68
N ARG A 586 -2.28 7.66 -26.07
CA ARG A 586 -1.91 9.06 -25.85
C ARG A 586 -2.92 10.03 -26.45
N ASP A 587 -3.39 9.77 -27.66
CA ASP A 587 -4.28 10.70 -28.36
C ASP A 587 -5.69 10.67 -27.76
N LYS A 588 -6.12 9.51 -27.24
CA LYS A 588 -7.33 9.39 -26.41
C LYS A 588 -7.20 10.15 -25.08
N LEU A 589 -6.04 10.09 -24.42
CA LEU A 589 -5.79 10.87 -23.20
C LEU A 589 -5.90 12.37 -23.47
N LEU A 590 -5.21 12.88 -24.49
CA LEU A 590 -5.29 14.30 -24.86
C LEU A 590 -6.73 14.72 -25.19
N SER A 591 -7.45 13.89 -25.95
CA SER A 591 -8.86 14.14 -26.27
C SER A 591 -9.75 14.17 -25.02
N MET A 592 -9.54 13.25 -24.09
CA MET A 592 -10.27 13.17 -22.81
C MET A 592 -10.06 14.43 -21.96
N PHE A 593 -8.82 14.90 -21.83
CA PHE A 593 -8.50 16.12 -21.09
C PHE A 593 -9.06 17.37 -21.77
N LYS A 594 -8.94 17.45 -23.11
CA LYS A 594 -9.53 18.52 -23.90
C LYS A 594 -11.04 18.60 -23.70
N MET A 595 -11.76 17.49 -23.80
CA MET A 595 -13.22 17.46 -23.60
C MET A 595 -13.62 17.94 -22.21
N ALA A 596 -12.89 17.55 -21.16
CA ALA A 596 -13.16 18.00 -19.81
C ALA A 596 -12.84 19.49 -19.60
N LEU A 597 -11.81 20.03 -20.26
CA LEU A 597 -11.50 21.46 -20.22
C LEU A 597 -12.51 22.27 -21.02
N ASP A 598 -13.06 21.74 -22.12
CA ASP A 598 -14.07 22.43 -22.93
C ASP A 598 -15.37 22.69 -22.15
N THR A 599 -15.65 21.95 -21.07
CA THR A 599 -16.83 22.18 -20.19
C THR A 599 -16.63 23.26 -19.12
N VAL A 600 -15.39 23.68 -18.86
CA VAL A 600 -15.06 24.77 -17.93
C VAL A 600 -15.32 26.11 -18.62
N GLU A 601 -15.97 27.07 -17.96
CA GLU A 601 -16.32 28.37 -18.56
C GLU A 601 -15.15 29.35 -18.65
#